data_AF-A0A1M5DA81-F1
#
_entry.id   AF-A0A1M5DA81-F1
#
_cell.length_a   1.000
_cell.length_b   1.000
_cell.length_c   1.000
_cell.angle_alpha   90.00
_cell.angle_beta   90.00
_cell.angle_gamma   90.00
#
_symmetry.space_group_name_H-M   'P 1'
#
loop_
_entity.id
_entity.type
_entity.pdbx_description
1 polymer ?
#
loop_
_entity_poly.entity_id
_entity_poly.type
_entity_poly.pdbx_seq_one_letter_code
_entity_poly.pdbx_strand_id
1 'polypeptide(L)'
;MRTVTIDGEPWFVGKDVAEALGYAKARNAIASHVLGEDKKDAPIQGTHGGLQAMTIINESGLYALIFGSKLESAQRFKHWVTSEVLPAIRKTGSYAIPQGKELLALAVLEAQKTIEQQSAQIISQG
;
A
#
# COMPACT_ATOMS: atom_id res chain seq x y z
N MET A 1 -8.75 0.43 -13.92
CA MET A 1 -7.42 1.06 -14.08
C MET A 1 -6.65 0.25 -15.10
N ARG A 2 -6.10 0.89 -16.14
CA ARG A 2 -5.33 0.20 -17.18
C ARG A 2 -3.89 -0.03 -16.74
N THR A 3 -3.36 -1.20 -17.07
CA THR A 3 -2.02 -1.65 -16.69
C THR A 3 -1.33 -2.35 -17.86
N VAL A 4 0.00 -2.34 -17.85
CA VAL A 4 0.86 -3.13 -18.74
C VAL A 4 1.97 -3.76 -17.91
N THR A 5 2.42 -4.94 -18.28
CA THR A 5 3.54 -5.62 -17.61
C THR A 5 4.82 -5.38 -18.38
N ILE A 6 5.87 -4.90 -17.72
CA ILE A 6 7.18 -4.65 -18.31
C ILE A 6 8.22 -5.21 -17.35
N ASP A 7 9.08 -6.10 -17.86
CA ASP A 7 10.11 -6.80 -17.07
C ASP A 7 9.55 -7.56 -15.86
N GLY A 8 8.33 -8.09 -15.99
CA GLY A 8 7.62 -8.79 -14.91
C GLY A 8 6.91 -7.88 -13.92
N GLU A 9 7.15 -6.57 -13.97
CA GLU A 9 6.57 -5.59 -13.05
C GLU A 9 5.34 -4.88 -13.65
N PRO A 10 4.33 -4.56 -12.84
CA PRO A 10 3.18 -3.80 -13.30
C PRO A 10 3.53 -2.32 -13.48
N TRP A 11 3.11 -1.77 -14.61
CA TRP A 11 3.09 -0.34 -14.89
C TRP A 11 1.64 0.11 -15.10
N PHE A 12 1.31 1.27 -14.54
CA PHE A 12 -0.05 1.80 -14.48
C PHE A 12 -0.20 2.99 -15.41
N VAL A 13 -1.32 3.12 -16.11
CA VAL A 13 -1.59 4.36 -16.86
C VAL A 13 -1.76 5.51 -15.87
N GLY A 14 -0.81 6.45 -15.89
CA GLY A 14 -0.76 7.53 -14.88
C GLY A 14 -2.00 8.41 -14.88
N LYS A 15 -2.65 8.57 -16.05
CA LYS A 15 -3.93 9.29 -16.16
C LYS A 15 -5.01 8.64 -15.30
N ASP A 16 -5.19 7.32 -15.44
CA ASP A 16 -6.22 6.57 -14.72
C ASP A 16 -5.98 6.64 -13.20
N VAL A 17 -4.70 6.53 -12.78
CA VAL A 17 -4.29 6.64 -11.38
C VAL A 17 -4.63 8.03 -10.83
N ALA A 18 -4.22 9.09 -11.53
CA ALA A 18 -4.45 10.45 -11.07
C ALA A 18 -5.94 10.81 -10.99
N GLU A 19 -6.74 10.35 -11.96
CA GLU A 19 -8.21 10.53 -11.95
C GLU A 19 -8.84 9.77 -10.77
N ALA A 20 -8.45 8.52 -10.53
CA ALA A 20 -8.93 7.74 -9.38
C ALA A 20 -8.55 8.38 -8.02
N LEU A 21 -7.42 9.08 -7.97
CA LEU A 21 -6.96 9.83 -6.79
C LEU A 21 -7.57 11.24 -6.67
N GLY A 22 -8.55 11.58 -7.53
CA GLY A 22 -9.28 12.85 -7.45
C GLY A 22 -8.50 14.07 -7.91
N TYR A 23 -7.40 13.91 -8.66
CA TYR A 23 -6.69 15.05 -9.22
C TYR A 23 -7.50 15.71 -10.35
N ALA A 24 -7.73 17.02 -10.24
CA ALA A 24 -8.44 17.79 -11.26
C ALA A 24 -7.73 17.81 -12.63
N LYS A 25 -6.39 17.74 -12.64
CA LYS A 25 -5.57 17.73 -13.85
C LYS A 25 -4.53 16.62 -13.79
N ALA A 26 -4.87 15.45 -14.32
CA ALA A 26 -4.03 14.26 -14.29
C ALA A 26 -2.60 14.52 -14.82
N ARG A 27 -2.47 15.19 -15.98
CA ARG A 27 -1.15 15.52 -16.57
C ARG A 27 -0.28 16.37 -15.64
N ASN A 28 -0.87 17.36 -14.96
CA ASN A 28 -0.14 18.21 -14.02
C ASN A 28 0.29 17.41 -12.79
N ALA A 29 -0.60 16.56 -12.26
CA ALA A 29 -0.28 15.69 -11.12
C ALA A 29 0.92 14.79 -11.43
N ILE A 30 0.92 14.13 -12.59
CA ILE A 30 2.03 13.26 -13.03
C ILE A 30 3.31 14.09 -13.21
N ALA A 31 3.23 15.28 -13.82
CA ALA A 31 4.39 16.14 -14.02
C ALA A 31 4.99 16.66 -12.70
N SER A 32 4.15 16.97 -11.71
CA SER A 32 4.57 17.57 -10.44
C SER A 32 5.02 16.55 -9.39
N HIS A 33 4.50 15.32 -9.43
CA HIS A 33 4.74 14.33 -8.38
C HIS A 33 5.61 13.15 -8.83
N VAL A 34 5.59 12.78 -10.12
CA VAL A 34 6.28 11.57 -10.59
C VAL A 34 7.61 11.93 -11.24
N LEU A 35 8.67 11.30 -10.77
CA LEU A 35 10.03 11.47 -11.29
C LEU A 35 10.15 10.94 -12.73
N GLY A 36 11.20 11.39 -13.42
CA GLY A 36 11.48 10.97 -14.80
C GLY A 36 11.72 9.46 -14.95
N GLU A 37 12.44 8.87 -14.00
CA GLU A 37 12.73 7.43 -13.98
C GLU A 37 11.51 6.55 -13.67
N ASP A 38 10.53 7.12 -12.97
CA ASP A 38 9.30 6.42 -12.56
C ASP A 38 8.18 6.50 -13.59
N LYS A 39 8.44 7.11 -14.76
CA LYS A 39 7.46 7.24 -15.84
C LYS A 39 8.08 7.07 -17.22
N LYS A 40 7.30 6.51 -18.13
CA LYS A 40 7.63 6.41 -19.56
C LYS A 40 6.36 6.38 -20.39
N ASP A 41 6.49 6.48 -21.70
CA ASP A 41 5.35 6.34 -22.61
C ASP A 41 5.25 4.91 -23.13
N ALA A 42 4.02 4.41 -23.22
CA ALA A 42 3.72 3.11 -23.81
C ALA A 42 2.52 3.21 -24.76
N PRO A 43 2.46 2.38 -25.81
CA PRO A 43 1.28 2.28 -26.66
C PRO A 43 0.16 1.59 -25.87
N ILE A 44 -0.87 2.35 -25.51
CA ILE A 44 -2.04 1.87 -24.77
C ILE A 44 -3.27 2.03 -25.66
N GLN A 45 -4.18 1.05 -25.62
CA GLN A 45 -5.46 1.20 -26.28
C GLN A 45 -6.25 2.36 -25.65
N GLY A 46 -6.48 3.40 -26.45
CA GLY A 46 -7.27 4.56 -26.10
C GLY A 46 -8.76 4.23 -26.07
N THR A 47 -9.55 5.14 -25.51
CA THR A 47 -11.00 4.97 -25.31
C THR A 47 -11.77 4.71 -26.61
N HIS A 48 -11.27 5.21 -27.74
CA HIS A 48 -11.89 5.06 -29.07
C HIS A 48 -11.28 3.93 -29.91
N GLY A 49 -10.59 2.97 -29.28
CA GLY A 49 -10.10 1.76 -29.96
C GLY A 49 -8.77 1.89 -30.71
N GLY A 50 -8.18 3.08 -30.78
CA GLY A 50 -6.84 3.29 -31.36
C GLY A 50 -5.72 3.23 -30.32
N LEU A 51 -4.53 2.78 -30.70
CA LEU A 51 -3.33 2.88 -29.86
C LEU A 51 -2.91 4.34 -29.71
N GLN A 52 -2.66 4.76 -28.47
CA GLN A 52 -2.19 6.08 -28.11
C GLN A 52 -0.96 5.95 -27.22
N ALA A 53 0.05 6.78 -27.45
CA ALA A 53 1.15 6.93 -26.52
C ALA A 53 0.60 7.57 -25.22
N MET A 54 0.63 6.80 -24.14
CA MET A 54 0.14 7.22 -22.84
C MET A 54 1.26 7.09 -21.82
N THR A 55 1.36 8.06 -20.92
CA THR A 55 2.31 7.99 -19.81
C THR A 55 1.88 6.92 -18.83
N ILE A 56 2.76 5.94 -18.66
CA ILE A 56 2.67 4.89 -17.65
C ILE A 56 3.66 5.18 -16.51
N ILE A 57 3.32 4.75 -15.30
CA ILE A 57 4.12 4.92 -14.09
C ILE A 57 4.36 3.57 -13.41
N ASN A 58 5.52 3.39 -12.80
CA ASN A 58 5.81 2.22 -11.98
C ASN A 58 5.19 2.36 -10.58
N GLU A 59 5.48 1.41 -9.68
CA GLU A 59 4.99 1.45 -8.30
C GLU A 59 5.49 2.66 -7.50
N SER A 60 6.75 3.08 -7.68
CA SER A 60 7.29 4.30 -7.06
C SER A 60 6.48 5.54 -7.46
N GLY A 61 6.21 5.71 -8.77
CA GLY A 61 5.38 6.80 -9.28
C GLY A 61 3.93 6.75 -8.80
N LEU A 62 3.37 5.55 -8.62
CA LEU A 62 2.04 5.36 -8.02
C LEU A 62 2.01 5.90 -6.58
N TYR A 63 2.98 5.52 -5.74
CA TYR A 63 3.06 6.04 -4.36
C TYR A 63 3.28 7.55 -4.30
N ALA A 64 4.06 8.11 -5.23
CA ALA A 64 4.26 9.55 -5.33
C ALA A 64 2.93 10.30 -5.56
N LEU A 65 2.06 9.78 -6.44
CA LEU A 65 0.71 10.33 -6.63
C LEU A 65 -0.18 10.13 -5.39
N ILE A 66 -0.13 8.97 -4.73
CA ILE A 66 -0.90 8.73 -3.51
C ILE A 66 -0.51 9.74 -2.42
N PHE A 67 0.77 9.98 -2.22
CA PHE A 67 1.27 10.88 -1.17
C PHE A 67 1.01 12.37 -1.45
N GLY A 68 0.82 12.73 -2.73
CA GLY A 68 0.42 14.06 -3.17
C GLY A 68 -1.10 14.29 -3.25
N SER A 69 -1.91 13.23 -3.24
CA SER A 69 -3.36 13.34 -3.40
C SER A 69 -4.03 13.96 -2.17
N LYS A 70 -5.10 14.73 -2.37
CA LYS A 70 -5.94 15.28 -1.28
C LYS A 70 -7.14 14.40 -0.93
N LEU A 71 -7.31 13.28 -1.64
CA LEU A 71 -8.42 12.36 -1.40
C LEU A 71 -8.28 11.74 0.00
N GLU A 72 -9.38 11.67 0.76
CA GLU A 72 -9.33 11.18 2.15
C GLU A 72 -8.78 9.76 2.26
N SER A 73 -9.12 8.87 1.32
CA SER A 73 -8.57 7.51 1.30
C SER A 73 -7.06 7.48 1.09
N ALA A 74 -6.52 8.35 0.23
CA ALA A 74 -5.09 8.49 0.00
C ALA A 74 -4.39 9.08 1.24
N GLN A 75 -5.02 10.04 1.92
CA GLN A 75 -4.50 10.59 3.17
C GLN A 75 -4.48 9.56 4.30
N ARG A 76 -5.52 8.72 4.42
CA ARG A 76 -5.53 7.59 5.38
C ARG A 76 -4.42 6.59 5.08
N PHE A 77 -4.23 6.22 3.82
CA PHE A 77 -3.14 5.33 3.41
C PHE A 77 -1.78 5.94 3.72
N LYS A 78 -1.54 7.20 3.34
CA LYS A 78 -0.32 7.93 3.67
C LYS A 78 -0.07 7.95 5.17
N HIS A 79 -1.10 8.27 5.97
CA HIS A 79 -0.98 8.28 7.42
C HIS A 79 -0.56 6.90 7.94
N TRP A 80 -1.27 5.83 7.57
CA TRP A 80 -0.94 4.45 7.95
C TRP A 80 0.49 4.05 7.56
N VAL A 81 0.92 4.36 6.33
CA VAL A 81 2.31 4.10 5.91
C VAL A 81 3.30 4.84 6.80
N THR A 82 3.06 6.11 7.08
CA THR A 82 4.01 6.96 7.85
C THR A 82 3.98 6.75 9.36
N SER A 83 2.86 6.32 9.94
CA SER A 83 2.69 6.15 11.38
C SER A 83 2.89 4.71 11.85
N GLU A 84 2.69 3.73 10.96
CA GLU A 84 2.75 2.30 11.30
C GLU A 84 3.82 1.57 10.49
N VAL A 85 3.70 1.55 9.16
CA VAL A 85 4.54 0.72 8.29
C VAL A 85 6.00 1.13 8.34
N LEU A 86 6.31 2.39 8.03
CA LEU A 86 7.69 2.88 8.01
C LEU A 86 8.35 2.85 9.40
N PRO A 87 7.66 3.23 10.50
CA PRO A 87 8.21 3.06 11.84
C PRO A 87 8.49 1.59 12.22
N ALA A 88 7.65 0.65 11.80
CA ALA A 88 7.90 -0.77 12.01
C ALA A 88 9.16 -1.22 11.27
N ILE A 89 9.23 -1.01 9.95
CA ILE A 89 10.40 -1.35 9.12
C ILE A 89 11.68 -0.74 9.70
N ARG A 90 11.65 0.54 10.10
CA ARG A 90 12.83 1.21 10.69
C ARG A 90 13.30 0.55 11.99
N LYS A 91 12.38 0.05 12.83
CA LYS A 91 12.70 -0.52 14.15
C LYS A 91 13.12 -1.99 14.06
N THR A 92 12.46 -2.76 13.21
CA THR A 92 12.58 -4.24 13.20
C THR A 92 13.20 -4.78 11.92
N GLY A 93 13.40 -3.94 10.89
CA GLY A 93 13.85 -4.36 9.56
C GLY A 93 12.74 -4.93 8.68
N SER A 94 11.51 -5.08 9.18
CA SER A 94 10.39 -5.67 8.45
C SER A 94 9.03 -5.15 8.92
N TYR A 95 8.05 -5.13 8.02
CA TYR A 95 6.64 -4.98 8.38
C TYR A 95 5.91 -6.27 8.00
N ALA A 96 5.22 -6.86 8.97
CA ALA A 96 4.34 -8.00 8.75
C ALA A 96 2.93 -7.57 9.14
N ILE A 97 1.98 -7.77 8.23
CA ILE A 97 0.57 -7.71 8.59
C ILE A 97 0.29 -8.99 9.36
N PRO A 98 -0.23 -8.94 10.60
CA PRO A 98 -0.55 -10.15 11.35
C PRO A 98 -1.49 -11.02 10.54
N GLN A 99 -0.96 -12.10 9.98
CA GLN A 99 -1.78 -13.12 9.32
C GLN A 99 -2.34 -14.00 10.42
N GLY A 100 -3.57 -14.51 10.26
CA GLY A 100 -4.35 -15.12 11.36
C GLY A 100 -3.66 -16.18 12.22
N LYS A 101 -2.52 -16.75 11.79
CA LYS A 101 -1.66 -17.62 12.60
C LYS A 101 -0.96 -16.91 13.76
N GLU A 102 -0.48 -15.69 13.59
CA GLU A 102 0.17 -14.93 14.67
C GLU A 102 -0.84 -14.45 15.71
N LEU A 103 -2.02 -14.01 15.25
CA LEU A 103 -3.12 -13.65 16.13
C LEU A 103 -3.63 -14.88 16.91
N LEU A 104 -3.70 -16.04 16.25
CA LEU A 104 -4.03 -17.30 16.91
C LEU A 104 -2.95 -17.72 17.92
N ALA A 105 -1.66 -17.58 17.57
CA ALA A 105 -0.56 -17.90 18.46
C ALA A 105 -0.56 -17.01 19.72
N LEU A 106 -0.80 -15.71 19.56
CA LEU A 106 -0.99 -14.76 20.66
C LEU A 106 -2.18 -15.17 21.55
N ALA A 107 -3.33 -15.49 20.94
CA ALA A 107 -4.52 -15.91 21.68
C ALA A 107 -4.28 -17.21 22.47
N VAL A 108 -3.58 -18.19 21.90
CA VAL A 108 -3.22 -19.44 22.58
C VAL A 108 -2.29 -19.20 23.77
N LEU A 109 -1.28 -18.34 23.60
CA LEU A 109 -0.36 -17.96 24.67
C LEU A 109 -1.08 -17.26 25.84
N GLU A 110 -1.98 -16.32 25.55
CA GLU A 110 -2.77 -15.61 26.56
C GLU A 110 -3.67 -16.57 27.35
N ALA A 111 -4.30 -17.53 26.65
CA ALA A 111 -5.15 -18.55 27.27
C ALA A 111 -4.35 -19.49 28.19
N GLN A 112 -3.17 -19.96 27.75
CA GLN A 112 -2.28 -20.78 28.58
C GLN A 112 -1.86 -20.06 29.86
N LYS A 113 -1.45 -18.80 29.74
CA LYS A 113 -1.02 -17.99 30.87
C LYS A 113 -2.14 -17.80 31.90
N THR A 114 -3.38 -17.62 31.43
CA THR A 114 -4.57 -17.52 32.29
C THR A 114 -4.85 -18.84 33.02
N ILE A 115 -4.75 -19.98 32.32
CA ILE A 115 -4.94 -21.31 32.91
C ILE A 115 -3.89 -21.57 33.99
N GLU A 116 -2.62 -21.26 33.73
CA GLU A 116 -1.53 -21.41 34.70
C GLU A 116 -1.76 -20.57 35.97
N GLN A 117 -2.20 -19.32 35.81
CA GLN A 117 -2.54 -18.44 36.93
C GLN A 117 -3.68 -18.98 37.79
N GLN A 118 -4.75 -19.48 37.16
CA GLN A 118 -5.88 -20.10 37.87
C GLN A 118 -5.46 -21.38 38.59
N SER A 119 -4.63 -22.20 37.94
CA SER A 119 -4.09 -23.45 38.51
C SER A 119 -3.25 -23.16 39.76
N ALA A 120 -2.39 -22.14 39.71
CA ALA A 120 -1.57 -21.71 40.84
C ALA A 120 -2.42 -21.15 41.99
N GLN A 121 -3.50 -20.42 41.70
CA GLN A 121 -4.42 -19.92 42.71
C GLN A 121 -5.17 -21.03 43.44
N ILE A 122 -5.62 -22.06 42.71
CA ILE A 122 -6.32 -23.22 43.31
C ILE A 122 -5.40 -23.98 44.27
N ILE A 123 -4.13 -24.19 43.89
CA ILE A 123 -3.14 -24.86 44.74
C ILE A 123 -2.81 -24.04 45.99
N SER A 124 -2.90 -22.71 45.93
CA SER A 124 -2.65 -21.83 47.10
C SER A 124 -3.81 -21.77 48.10
N GLN A 125 -5.01 -22.24 47.74
CA GLN A 125 -6.20 -22.19 48.59
C GLN A 125 -6.64 -23.54 49.19
N GLY A 126 -5.99 -24.65 48.81
CA GLY A 126 -6.23 -26.00 49.36
C GLY A 126 -5.10 -26.45 50.28
#